data_AF-A0AAJ0JNE9-F1
#
_entry.id   AF-A0AAJ0JNE9-F1
#
_cell.length_a   1.000
_cell.length_b   1.000
_cell.length_c   1.000
_cell.angle_alpha   90.00
_cell.angle_beta   90.00
_cell.angle_gamma   90.00
#
_symmetry.space_group_name_H-M   'P 1'
#
loop_
_entity.id
_entity.type
_entity.pdbx_description
1 polymer ?
#
loop_
_entity_poly.entity_id
_entity_poly.type
_entity_poly.pdbx_seq_one_letter_code
_entity_poly.pdbx_strand_id
1 'polypeptide(L)'
;MIKAGDKYFELIEEYRDCFDEEQFVNRYSEILDKYDYVVGDFGYEQLRLKGFYKDSNKKAEISKRFSTIQDYLLEYCNFGCAYFVLRRIPERELKNIRESEDSELIDNPSDKLHDVKIEPSIPKEQEPEQ
;
A
#
# COMPACT_ATOMS: atom_id res chain seq x y z
N MET A 1 0.91 -2.72 1.90
CA MET A 1 1.64 -1.45 2.16
C MET A 1 2.39 -1.07 0.91
N ILE A 2 2.36 0.20 0.54
CA ILE A 2 3.03 0.73 -0.66
C ILE A 2 4.38 1.29 -0.25
N LYS A 3 5.45 0.95 -0.97
CA LYS A 3 6.80 1.47 -0.69
C LYS A 3 7.21 2.48 -1.76
N ALA A 4 7.49 3.73 -1.35
CA ALA A 4 8.07 4.73 -2.23
C ALA A 4 9.33 5.33 -1.59
N GLY A 5 10.48 5.14 -2.26
CA GLY A 5 11.80 5.41 -1.68
C GLY A 5 12.03 4.59 -0.40
N ASP A 6 12.36 5.29 0.68
CA ASP A 6 12.55 4.73 2.03
C ASP A 6 11.32 4.89 2.94
N LYS A 7 10.18 5.30 2.40
CA LYS A 7 8.94 5.50 3.14
C LYS A 7 7.89 4.48 2.74
N TYR A 8 7.04 4.15 3.71
CA TYR A 8 5.90 3.28 3.50
C TYR A 8 4.62 4.10 3.60
N PHE A 9 3.68 3.76 2.74
CA PHE A 9 2.41 4.41 2.58
C PHE A 9 1.28 3.40 2.65
N GLU A 10 0.14 3.88 3.13
CA GLU A 10 -1.11 3.17 3.23
C GLU A 10 -2.16 3.91 2.40
N LEU A 11 -2.88 3.19 1.55
CA LEU A 11 -4.03 3.73 0.83
C LEU A 11 -5.20 3.89 1.79
N ILE A 12 -5.60 5.13 2.03
CA ILE A 12 -6.72 5.47 2.92
C ILE A 12 -8.01 5.61 2.11
N GLU A 13 -7.91 6.25 0.94
CA GLU A 13 -9.06 6.53 0.10
C GLU A 13 -8.64 6.50 -1.36
N GLU A 14 -9.54 5.99 -2.20
CA GLU A 14 -9.38 5.93 -3.63
C GLU A 14 -10.70 6.23 -4.32
N TYR A 15 -10.63 6.98 -5.41
CA TYR A 15 -11.77 7.32 -6.24
C TYR A 15 -11.50 6.95 -7.70
N ARG A 16 -12.37 6.09 -8.27
CA ARG A 16 -12.33 5.59 -9.65
C ARG A 16 -11.20 4.61 -9.99
N ASP A 17 -10.71 3.83 -9.02
CA ASP A 17 -9.74 2.74 -9.29
C ASP A 17 -8.51 3.25 -10.06
N CYS A 18 -8.03 4.44 -9.72
CA CYS A 18 -6.95 5.15 -10.42
C CYS A 18 -5.59 5.01 -9.75
N PHE A 19 -5.54 4.38 -8.57
CA PHE A 19 -4.30 4.21 -7.85
C PHE A 19 -3.44 3.15 -8.54
N ASP A 20 -2.26 3.58 -8.98
CA ASP A 20 -1.26 2.73 -9.58
C ASP A 20 0.04 2.93 -8.80
N GLU A 21 0.52 1.85 -8.18
CA GLU A 21 1.72 1.87 -7.34
C GLU A 21 2.95 2.29 -8.16
N GLU A 22 3.12 1.78 -9.38
CA GLU A 22 4.28 2.11 -10.21
C GLU A 22 4.27 3.58 -10.62
N GLN A 23 3.11 4.12 -11.00
CA GLN A 23 2.97 5.55 -11.33
C GLN A 23 3.23 6.44 -10.11
N PHE A 24 2.72 6.05 -8.94
CA PHE A 24 2.97 6.76 -7.70
C PHE A 24 4.46 6.80 -7.37
N VAL A 25 5.12 5.64 -7.36
CA VAL A 25 6.55 5.52 -7.04
C VAL A 25 7.41 6.30 -8.02
N ASN A 26 7.11 6.22 -9.33
CA ASN A 26 7.83 6.95 -10.36
C ASN A 26 7.69 8.47 -10.22
N ARG A 27 6.53 8.97 -9.77
CA ARG A 27 6.28 10.40 -9.60
C ARG A 27 6.59 10.93 -8.20
N TYR A 28 6.83 10.04 -7.25
CA TYR A 28 7.18 10.36 -5.88
C TYR A 28 8.49 11.16 -5.82
N SER A 29 8.58 12.08 -4.87
CA SER A 29 9.76 12.91 -4.67
C SER A 29 10.00 13.10 -3.18
N GLU A 30 11.27 13.10 -2.77
CA GLU A 30 11.70 13.27 -1.38
C GLU A 30 11.19 14.57 -0.74
N ILE A 31 10.81 15.58 -1.54
CA ILE A 31 10.14 16.80 -1.04
C ILE A 31 8.83 16.48 -0.31
N LEU A 32 8.21 15.33 -0.61
CA LEU A 32 6.98 14.86 0.00
C LEU A 32 7.21 14.21 1.38
N ASP A 33 8.44 13.83 1.71
CA ASP A 33 8.79 13.18 2.98
C ASP A 33 8.48 14.03 4.21
N LYS A 34 8.31 15.34 4.06
CA LYS A 34 7.93 16.21 5.19
C LYS A 34 6.45 16.10 5.55
N TYR A 35 5.62 15.52 4.69
CA TYR A 35 4.17 15.47 4.86
C TYR A 35 3.71 14.14 5.48
N ASP A 36 2.56 14.17 6.14
CA ASP A 36 1.95 12.99 6.75
C ASP A 36 1.03 12.26 5.75
N TYR A 37 0.45 13.00 4.82
CA TYR A 37 -0.46 12.51 3.79
C TYR A 37 0.00 12.97 2.40
N VAL A 38 -0.23 12.14 1.40
CA VAL A 38 0.02 12.44 -0.01
C VAL A 38 -1.26 12.19 -0.77
N VAL A 39 -1.74 13.21 -1.48
CA VAL A 39 -2.89 13.13 -2.37
C VAL A 39 -2.36 13.07 -3.78
N GLY A 40 -2.80 12.07 -4.54
CA GLY A 40 -2.59 11.96 -5.97
C GLY A 40 -3.87 12.33 -6.69
N ASP A 41 -3.82 13.30 -7.60
CA ASP A 41 -4.96 13.69 -8.42
C ASP A 41 -4.57 13.73 -9.90
N PHE A 42 -5.51 13.36 -10.78
CA PHE A 42 -5.25 13.28 -12.23
C PHE A 42 -5.75 14.54 -12.94
N GLY A 43 -4.84 15.50 -13.14
CA GLY A 43 -5.10 16.71 -13.91
C GLY A 43 -4.63 16.56 -15.35
N TYR A 44 -5.51 16.71 -16.34
CA TYR A 44 -5.18 16.53 -17.77
C TYR A 44 -4.43 15.21 -18.04
N GLU A 45 -4.90 14.12 -17.42
CA GLU A 45 -4.31 12.77 -17.52
C GLU A 45 -2.89 12.65 -16.93
N GLN A 46 -2.40 13.67 -16.22
CA GLN A 46 -1.12 13.63 -15.52
C GLN A 46 -1.34 13.49 -14.02
N LEU A 47 -0.62 12.55 -13.41
CA LEU A 47 -0.59 12.36 -11.97
C LEU A 47 0.13 13.55 -11.30
N ARG A 48 -0.61 14.25 -10.44
CA ARG A 48 -0.11 15.33 -9.59
C ARG A 48 -0.08 14.84 -8.15
N LEU A 49 1.08 14.95 -7.50
CA LEU A 49 1.22 14.61 -6.08
C LEU A 49 1.28 15.89 -5.24
N LYS A 50 0.43 15.94 -4.21
CA LYS A 50 0.35 17.04 -3.26
C LYS A 50 0.46 16.51 -1.83
N GLY A 51 1.37 17.09 -1.05
CA GLY A 51 1.56 16.71 0.35
C GLY A 51 0.72 17.54 1.32
N PHE A 52 0.17 16.87 2.33
CA PHE A 52 -0.64 17.45 3.41
C PHE A 52 -0.17 16.97 4.79
N TYR A 53 -0.37 17.81 5.80
CA TYR A 53 -0.09 17.54 7.20
C TYR A 53 -1.34 17.08 7.92
N LYS A 54 -1.15 16.32 9.00
CA LYS A 54 -2.25 16.04 9.94
C LYS A 54 -2.80 17.33 10.57
N ASP A 55 -4.11 17.35 10.83
CA ASP A 55 -4.78 18.50 11.45
C ASP A 55 -4.26 18.86 12.86
N SER A 56 -3.70 17.88 13.58
CA SER A 56 -3.10 18.12 14.89
C SER A 56 -1.85 19.02 14.85
N ASN A 57 -1.28 19.29 13.67
CA ASN A 57 -0.07 20.08 13.53
C ASN A 57 -0.39 21.59 13.50
N LYS A 58 -0.39 22.24 14.67
CA LYS A 58 -0.67 23.68 14.82
C LYS A 58 0.27 24.60 14.03
N LYS A 59 1.46 24.12 13.63
CA LYS A 59 2.42 24.87 12.80
C LYS A 59 2.20 24.70 11.30
N ALA A 60 1.34 23.77 10.87
CA ALA A 60 1.04 23.58 9.46
C ALA A 60 0.14 24.69 8.94
N GLU A 61 0.47 25.20 7.74
CA GLU A 61 -0.41 26.07 6.98
C GLU A 61 -1.77 25.42 6.80
N ILE A 62 -2.84 26.19 7.02
CA ILE A 62 -4.22 25.67 6.98
C ILE A 62 -4.51 24.99 5.65
N SER A 63 -4.05 25.57 4.54
CA SER A 63 -4.23 25.06 3.16
C SER A 63 -3.53 23.72 2.88
N LYS A 64 -2.68 23.24 3.80
CA LYS A 64 -1.95 21.99 3.69
C LYS A 64 -2.40 21.00 4.77
N ARG A 65 -3.59 21.14 5.31
CA ARG A 65 -4.12 20.23 6.32
C ARG A 65 -4.94 19.12 5.69
N PHE A 66 -5.06 18.00 6.40
CA PHE A 66 -5.91 16.89 5.99
C PHE A 66 -7.36 17.33 5.77
N SER A 67 -7.92 18.15 6.66
CA SER A 67 -9.27 18.70 6.50
C SER A 67 -9.49 19.51 5.21
N THR A 68 -8.45 20.13 4.66
CA THR A 68 -8.54 20.94 3.42
C THR A 68 -8.31 20.14 2.13
N ILE A 69 -8.09 18.83 2.24
CA ILE A 69 -7.88 17.98 1.05
C ILE A 69 -9.13 18.00 0.17
N GLN A 70 -10.33 17.93 0.75
CA GLN A 70 -11.57 17.99 -0.02
C GLN A 70 -11.70 19.31 -0.78
N ASP A 71 -11.40 20.44 -0.12
CA ASP A 71 -11.41 21.76 -0.78
C ASP A 71 -10.42 21.81 -1.94
N TYR A 72 -9.20 21.27 -1.74
CA TYR A 72 -8.20 21.18 -2.80
C TYR A 72 -8.70 20.34 -3.98
N LEU A 73 -9.32 19.19 -3.73
CA LEU A 73 -9.85 18.35 -4.80
C LEU A 73 -10.99 19.08 -5.54
N LEU A 74 -11.88 19.76 -4.83
CA LEU A 74 -12.98 20.51 -5.45
C LEU A 74 -12.48 21.69 -6.30
N GLU A 75 -11.39 22.35 -5.88
CA GLU A 75 -10.85 23.52 -6.57
C GLU A 75 -9.97 23.14 -7.77
N TYR A 76 -9.17 22.06 -7.66
CA TYR A 76 -8.14 21.70 -8.64
C TYR A 76 -8.42 20.41 -9.44
N CYS A 77 -9.29 19.53 -8.94
CA CYS A 77 -9.70 18.29 -9.61
C CYS A 77 -11.02 18.58 -10.35
N ASN A 78 -10.99 18.57 -11.68
CA ASN A 78 -12.19 18.78 -12.51
C ASN A 78 -13.28 17.74 -12.18
N PHE A 79 -14.53 17.99 -12.61
CA PHE A 79 -15.61 17.02 -12.42
C PHE A 79 -15.24 15.62 -12.97
N GLY A 80 -15.34 14.61 -12.10
CA GLY A 80 -14.98 13.24 -12.45
C GLY A 80 -13.47 12.97 -12.51
N CYS A 81 -12.64 13.89 -12.04
CA CYS A 81 -11.22 13.66 -11.86
C CYS A 81 -11.00 12.52 -10.85
N ALA A 82 -10.15 11.57 -11.22
CA ALA A 82 -9.79 10.47 -10.36
C ALA A 82 -8.72 10.95 -9.35
N TYR A 83 -8.77 10.42 -8.13
CA TYR A 83 -7.82 10.78 -7.10
C TYR A 83 -7.66 9.66 -6.08
N PHE A 84 -6.55 9.70 -5.36
CA PHE A 84 -6.27 8.80 -4.25
C PHE A 84 -5.58 9.55 -3.11
N VAL A 85 -5.72 9.03 -1.89
CA VAL A 85 -5.15 9.59 -0.68
C VAL A 85 -4.34 8.50 0.04
N LEU A 86 -3.05 8.79 0.19
CA LEU A 86 -2.10 7.94 0.88
C LEU A 86 -1.72 8.57 2.23
N ARG A 87 -1.70 7.74 3.28
CA ARG A 87 -1.12 8.09 4.59
C ARG A 87 0.28 7.52 4.66
N ARG A 88 1.23 8.35 5.08
CA ARG A 88 2.58 7.88 5.37
C ARG A 88 2.62 7.16 6.71
N ILE A 89 3.20 5.98 6.72
CA ILE A 89 3.41 5.20 7.94
C ILE A 89 4.76 5.60 8.54
N PRO A 90 4.78 6.13 9.78
CA PRO A 90 6.04 6.45 10.44
C PRO A 90 6.79 5.17 10.83
N GLU A 91 8.12 5.25 10.89
CA GLU A 91 8.98 4.10 11.21
C GLU A 91 8.65 3.43 12.54
N ARG A 92 8.16 4.21 13.52
CA ARG A 92 7.67 3.66 14.79
C ARG A 92 6.49 2.70 14.58
N GLU A 93 5.53 3.05 13.73
CA GLU A 93 4.38 2.18 13.44
C GLU A 93 4.81 0.95 12.62
N LEU A 94 5.76 1.12 11.70
CA LEU A 94 6.32 0.01 10.93
C LEU A 94 7.00 -1.05 11.80
N LYS A 95 7.70 -0.65 12.86
CA LYS A 95 8.31 -1.59 13.81
C LYS A 95 7.25 -2.41 14.52
N ASN A 96 6.20 -1.77 15.03
CA ASN A 96 5.11 -2.47 15.72
C ASN A 96 4.43 -3.49 14.80
N ILE A 97 4.23 -3.16 13.53
CA ILE A 97 3.59 -4.06 12.56
C ILE A 97 4.47 -5.29 12.29
N ARG A 98 5.78 -5.11 12.08
CA ARG A 98 6.72 -6.21 11.89
C ARG A 98 6.89 -7.08 13.14
N GLU A 99 6.96 -6.46 14.31
CA GLU A 99 7.04 -7.16 15.60
C GLU A 99 5.77 -8.00 15.88
N SER A 100 4.62 -7.55 15.40
CA SER A 100 3.36 -8.31 15.50
C SER A 100 3.36 -9.53 14.57
N GLU A 101 3.84 -9.38 13.33
CA GLU A 101 3.96 -10.49 12.37
C GLU A 101 4.97 -11.56 12.82
N ASP A 102 6.11 -11.16 13.39
CA ASP A 102 7.08 -12.09 13.98
C ASP A 102 6.53 -12.79 15.23
N SER A 103 5.70 -12.13 16.04
CA SER A 103 5.09 -12.74 17.23
C SER A 103 3.99 -13.75 16.88
N GLU A 104 3.26 -13.56 15.78
CA GLU A 104 2.22 -14.51 15.32
C GLU A 104 2.82 -15.81 14.75
N LEU A 105 4.05 -15.79 14.23
CA LEU A 105 4.76 -17.00 13.77
C LEU A 105 5.29 -17.87 14.91
N ILE A 106 5.40 -17.34 16.13
CA ILE A 106 5.97 -18.06 17.29
C ILE A 106 4.88 -18.82 18.08
N ASP A 107 3.60 -18.46 17.94
CA ASP A 107 2.50 -19.06 18.73
C ASP A 107 1.79 -20.25 18.04
N ASN A 108 2.22 -20.69 16.84
CA ASN A 108 1.74 -21.92 16.21
C ASN A 108 2.83 -22.99 16.00
N PRO A 109 3.32 -23.64 17.06
CA PRO A 109 4.04 -24.90 16.94
C PRO A 109 3.07 -26.07 17.19
N SER A 110 2.15 -26.39 16.26
CA SER A 110 1.56 -27.75 16.22
C SER A 110 0.93 -28.13 14.89
N ASP A 111 1.43 -29.25 14.37
CA ASP A 111 0.76 -30.27 13.55
C ASP A 111 0.31 -29.97 12.13
N LYS A 112 1.23 -30.20 11.17
CA LYS A 112 0.95 -31.02 9.97
C LYS A 112 2.14 -31.92 9.60
N LEU A 113 2.49 -32.84 10.50
CA LEU A 113 3.27 -34.04 10.19
C LEU A 113 2.52 -35.24 10.76
N HIS A 114 1.39 -35.61 10.15
CA HIS A 114 0.77 -36.92 10.38
C HIS A 114 0.20 -37.48 9.08
N ASP A 115 0.78 -38.62 8.68
CA ASP A 115 0.23 -39.71 7.89
C ASP A 115 -0.13 -39.47 6.40
N VAL A 116 0.86 -39.66 5.52
CA VAL A 116 0.61 -40.40 4.28
C VAL A 116 1.39 -41.71 4.35
N LYS A 117 0.81 -42.70 5.04
CA LYS A 117 1.13 -44.12 4.80
C LYS A 117 0.39 -44.56 3.55
N ILE A 118 1.08 -44.61 2.42
CA ILE A 118 0.73 -45.55 1.35
C ILE A 118 2.02 -46.18 0.85
N GLU A 119 2.27 -47.39 1.33
CA GLU A 119 3.26 -48.33 0.79
C GLU A 119 2.73 -49.01 -0.49
N PRO A 120 3.61 -49.69 -1.26
CA PRO A 120 3.68 -49.58 -2.72
C PRO A 120 2.77 -50.57 -3.46
N SER A 121 2.48 -50.28 -4.74
CA SER A 121 1.96 -51.28 -5.68
C SER A 121 2.61 -51.10 -7.05
N ILE A 122 3.74 -51.78 -7.22
CA ILE A 122 4.33 -52.22 -8.49
C ILE A 122 4.08 -53.75 -8.53
N PRO A 123 4.08 -54.51 -9.66
CA PRO A 123 4.22 -54.22 -11.11
C PRO A 123 3.16 -54.91 -12.01
N LYS A 124 3.23 -54.66 -13.33
CA LYS A 124 3.20 -55.61 -14.48
C LYS A 124 2.58 -54.90 -15.69
N GLU A 125 3.00 -55.06 -16.94
CA GLU A 125 4.01 -55.88 -17.62
C GLU A 125 4.23 -55.25 -19.01
N GLN A 126 5.24 -55.75 -19.71
CA GLN A 126 5.84 -55.29 -20.97
C GLN A 126 4.93 -55.33 -22.22
N GLU A 127 5.14 -54.34 -23.12
CA GLU A 127 5.20 -54.34 -24.62
C GLU A 127 4.07 -54.99 -25.49
N PRO A 128 4.01 -54.80 -26.84
CA PRO A 128 4.50 -53.74 -27.77
C PRO A 128 3.44 -53.33 -28.85
N GLU A 129 3.92 -52.64 -29.93
CA GLU A 129 3.34 -52.45 -31.28
C GLU A 129 2.26 -51.34 -31.46
N GLN A 130 2.32 -50.45 -32.46
CA GLN A 130 2.89 -50.48 -33.83
C GLN A 130 3.48 -49.13 -34.27
#